data_AF-A0A1G9I5I5-F1
#
_entry.id   AF-A0A1G9I5I5-F1
#
_cell.length_a   1.000
_cell.length_b   1.000
_cell.length_c   1.000
_cell.angle_alpha   90.00
_cell.angle_beta   90.00
_cell.angle_gamma   90.00
#
_symmetry.space_group_name_H-M   'P 1'
#
loop_
_entity.id
_entity.type
_entity.pdbx_description
1 polymer ?
#
loop_
_entity_poly.entity_id
_entity_poly.type
_entity_poly.pdbx_seq_one_letter_code
_entity_poly.pdbx_strand_id
1 'polypeptide(L)'
;MIVSLQEIKEHLKIEYNEEDSYLQILILAAEKFIQNATGKTFKSNQLAKVICMIIVADLFENKGMTVDKIGESTRGIVGMMLTQLNYHDKDSEDEAGEAS
;
A
#
# COMPACT_ATOMS: atom_id res chain seq x y z
N MET A 1 -3.79 -7.24 -8.27
CA MET A 1 -2.59 -7.43 -7.45
C MET A 1 -1.65 -6.29 -7.78
N ILE A 2 -1.41 -5.45 -6.78
CA ILE A 2 -0.57 -4.24 -6.85
C ILE A 2 0.91 -4.63 -6.68
N VAL A 3 1.19 -5.65 -5.87
CA VAL A 3 2.53 -6.20 -5.60
C VAL A 3 2.47 -7.72 -5.46
N SER A 4 3.47 -8.41 -5.97
CA SER A 4 3.59 -9.87 -5.83
C SER A 4 4.22 -10.28 -4.50
N LEU A 5 4.01 -11.55 -4.12
CA LEU A 5 4.64 -12.13 -2.94
C LEU A 5 6.18 -12.06 -3.02
N GLN A 6 6.75 -12.36 -4.19
CA GLN A 6 8.20 -12.34 -4.39
C GLN A 6 8.78 -10.94 -4.17
N GLU A 7 8.13 -9.89 -4.70
CA GLU A 7 8.56 -8.51 -4.51
C GLU A 7 8.50 -8.07 -3.05
N ILE A 8 7.52 -8.55 -2.29
CA ILE A 8 7.44 -8.31 -0.84
C ILE A 8 8.57 -9.04 -0.10
N LYS A 9 8.85 -10.29 -0.47
CA LYS A 9 9.94 -11.05 0.15
C LYS A 9 11.30 -10.41 -0.11
N GLU A 10 11.53 -9.92 -1.32
CA GLU A 10 12.72 -9.14 -1.67
C GLU A 10 12.80 -7.85 -0.86
N HIS A 11 11.68 -7.14 -0.71
CA HIS A 11 11.61 -5.91 0.10
C HIS A 11 11.94 -6.17 1.58
N LEU A 12 11.42 -7.26 2.16
CA LEU A 12 11.63 -7.66 3.56
C LEU A 12 12.90 -8.47 3.79
N LYS A 13 13.66 -8.78 2.72
CA LYS A 13 14.85 -9.65 2.74
C LYS A 13 14.56 -11.04 3.34
N ILE A 14 13.40 -11.61 2.99
CA ILE A 14 12.96 -12.95 3.42
C ILE A 14 13.33 -13.97 2.33
N GLU A 15 14.17 -14.95 2.66
CA GLU A 15 14.58 -16.02 1.75
C GLU A 15 13.80 -17.33 1.95
N TYR A 16 13.02 -17.42 3.02
CA TYR A 16 12.29 -18.61 3.44
C TYR A 16 10.80 -18.54 3.08
N ASN A 17 10.04 -19.63 3.21
CA ASN A 17 8.67 -19.75 2.66
C ASN A 17 7.58 -19.99 3.73
N GLU A 18 7.96 -20.20 4.98
CA GLU A 18 7.10 -20.57 6.09
C GLU A 18 6.01 -19.52 6.36
N GLU A 19 6.29 -18.25 6.04
CA GLU A 19 5.37 -17.14 6.24
C GLU A 19 4.69 -16.66 4.95
N ASP A 20 4.85 -17.36 3.83
CA ASP A 20 4.27 -16.97 2.53
C ASP A 20 2.75 -16.78 2.62
N SER A 21 2.06 -17.67 3.34
CA SER A 21 0.61 -17.57 3.54
C SER A 21 0.22 -16.33 4.34
N TYR A 22 1.04 -15.95 5.34
CA TYR A 22 0.80 -14.77 6.15
C TYR A 22 1.09 -13.48 5.34
N LEU A 23 2.20 -13.44 4.61
CA LEU A 23 2.53 -12.33 3.71
C LEU A 23 1.43 -12.13 2.65
N GLN A 24 0.87 -13.20 2.10
CA GLN A 24 -0.24 -13.13 1.15
C GLN A 24 -1.48 -12.47 1.76
N ILE A 25 -1.80 -12.77 3.03
CA ILE A 25 -2.90 -12.11 3.76
C ILE A 25 -2.63 -10.62 3.93
N LEU A 26 -1.39 -10.25 4.30
CA LEU A 26 -1.02 -8.84 4.47
C LEU A 26 -1.08 -8.06 3.16
N ILE A 27 -0.64 -8.65 2.05
CA ILE A 27 -0.75 -8.05 0.71
C ILE A 27 -2.22 -7.77 0.38
N LEU A 28 -3.10 -8.75 0.56
CA LEU A 28 -4.54 -8.57 0.28
C LEU A 28 -5.17 -7.49 1.19
N ALA A 29 -4.78 -7.43 2.45
CA ALA A 29 -5.24 -6.41 3.38
C ALA A 29 -4.77 -5.00 2.97
N ALA A 30 -3.50 -4.85 2.57
CA ALA A 30 -2.94 -3.59 2.10
C ALA A 30 -3.60 -3.11 0.79
N GLU A 31 -3.80 -4.01 -0.17
CA GLU A 31 -4.54 -3.72 -1.41
C GLU A 31 -5.96 -3.25 -1.12
N LYS A 32 -6.66 -3.95 -0.23
CA LYS A 32 -8.02 -3.59 0.15
C LYS A 32 -8.07 -2.24 0.87
N PHE A 33 -7.10 -1.94 1.72
CA PHE A 33 -6.97 -0.66 2.39
C PHE A 33 -6.80 0.49 1.39
N ILE A 34 -5.88 0.36 0.42
CA ILE A 34 -5.67 1.35 -0.64
C ILE A 34 -6.96 1.53 -1.47
N GLN A 35 -7.64 0.43 -1.82
CA GLN A 35 -8.91 0.51 -2.54
C GLN A 35 -9.99 1.25 -1.73
N ASN A 36 -10.13 0.95 -0.44
CA ASN A 36 -11.13 1.58 0.40
C ASN A 36 -10.83 3.08 0.62
N ALA A 37 -9.55 3.46 0.72
CA ALA A 37 -9.13 4.83 0.95
C ALA A 37 -9.22 5.72 -0.31
N THR A 38 -9.15 5.13 -1.50
CA THR A 38 -9.15 5.86 -2.78
C THR A 38 -10.41 5.67 -3.62
N GLY A 39 -11.18 4.60 -3.37
CA GLY A 39 -12.26 4.16 -4.24
C GLY A 39 -11.79 3.50 -5.55
N LYS A 40 -10.49 3.25 -5.72
CA LYS A 40 -9.89 2.82 -7.00
C LYS A 40 -9.15 1.50 -6.89
N THR A 41 -9.01 0.82 -8.03
CA THR A 41 -8.22 -0.41 -8.14
C THR A 41 -6.99 -0.16 -9.00
N PHE A 42 -5.82 -0.43 -8.45
CA PHE A 42 -4.55 -0.25 -9.14
C PHE A 42 -3.98 -1.60 -9.59
N LYS A 43 -3.36 -1.63 -10.77
CA LYS A 43 -2.64 -2.81 -11.29
C LYS A 43 -1.15 -2.55 -11.50
N SER A 44 -0.78 -1.36 -11.97
CA SER A 44 0.61 -1.00 -12.36
C SER A 44 1.01 0.40 -11.89
N ASN A 45 0.34 0.94 -10.87
CA ASN A 45 0.68 2.24 -10.29
C ASN A 45 1.84 2.10 -9.30
N GLN A 46 2.96 2.77 -9.59
CA GLN A 46 4.19 2.65 -8.80
C GLN A 46 4.04 3.24 -7.38
N LEU A 47 3.26 4.31 -7.23
CA LEU A 47 2.98 4.89 -5.91
C LEU A 47 2.13 3.93 -5.07
N ALA A 48 1.07 3.36 -5.64
CA ALA A 48 0.27 2.34 -4.97
C ALA A 48 1.11 1.12 -4.57
N LYS A 49 2.09 0.73 -5.41
CA LYS A 49 3.02 -0.35 -5.11
C LYS A 49 3.91 -0.06 -3.91
N VAL A 50 4.51 1.13 -3.86
CA VAL A 50 5.33 1.57 -2.71
C VAL A 50 4.49 1.65 -1.43
N ILE A 51 3.28 2.20 -1.49
CA ILE A 51 2.37 2.26 -0.34
C ILE A 51 2.03 0.85 0.15
N CYS A 52 1.75 -0.07 -0.78
CA CYS A 52 1.45 -1.46 -0.44
C CYS A 52 2.64 -2.13 0.26
N MET A 53 3.86 -1.93 -0.25
CA MET A 53 5.09 -2.47 0.37
C MET A 53 5.29 -1.92 1.79
N ILE A 54 5.12 -0.62 2.00
CA ILE A 54 5.26 0.03 3.31
C ILE A 54 4.26 -0.54 4.33
N ILE A 55 2.99 -0.68 3.93
CA ILE A 55 1.94 -1.22 4.82
C ILE A 55 2.26 -2.67 5.20
N VAL A 56 2.65 -3.50 4.22
CA VAL A 56 2.98 -4.91 4.49
C VAL A 56 4.19 -5.03 5.41
N ALA A 57 5.23 -4.22 5.20
CA ALA A 57 6.41 -4.19 6.07
C ALA A 57 6.06 -3.83 7.51
N ASP A 58 5.30 -2.76 7.71
CA ASP A 58 4.87 -2.32 9.04
C ASP A 58 4.05 -3.40 9.77
N LEU A 59 3.09 -4.03 9.07
CA LEU A 59 2.26 -5.10 9.65
C LEU A 59 3.06 -6.38 9.96
N PHE A 60 4.09 -6.66 9.16
CA PHE A 60 4.93 -7.84 9.33
C PHE A 60 5.93 -7.65 10.48
N GLU A 61 6.66 -6.55 10.48
CA GLU A 61 7.70 -6.23 11.49
C GLU A 61 7.09 -5.99 12.88
N ASN A 62 5.90 -5.37 12.94
CA ASN A 62 5.26 -5.02 14.20
C ASN A 62 4.30 -6.11 14.75
N LYS A 63 4.29 -7.31 14.16
CA LYS A 63 3.41 -8.43 14.53
C LYS A 63 3.49 -8.84 16.02
N GLY A 64 4.55 -8.44 16.74
CA GLY A 64 4.76 -8.72 18.16
C GLY A 64 4.73 -7.50 19.10
N MET A 65 4.47 -6.29 18.60
CA MET A 65 4.44 -5.09 19.45
C MET A 65 3.05 -4.89 20.08
N THR A 66 3.01 -4.42 21.33
CA THR A 66 1.75 -4.03 21.99
C THR A 66 1.08 -2.88 21.25
N VAL A 67 -0.26 -2.88 21.25
CA VAL A 67 -1.15 -1.93 20.53
C VAL A 67 -0.77 -0.45 20.73
N ASP A 68 -0.06 -0.12 21.81
CA ASP A 68 0.32 1.25 22.19
C ASP A 68 1.51 1.86 21.41
N LYS A 69 2.32 1.07 20.68
CA LYS A 69 3.49 1.58 19.92
C LYS A 69 3.34 1.47 18.41
N ILE A 70 2.37 0.71 17.95
CA ILE A 70 2.10 0.49 16.53
C ILE A 70 1.19 1.62 16.04
N GLY A 71 1.75 2.58 15.32
CA GLY A 71 0.96 3.26 14.30
C GLY A 71 0.77 4.78 14.39
N GLU A 72 1.62 5.56 15.06
CA GLU A 72 1.58 7.03 14.86
C GLU A 72 2.34 7.47 13.60
N SER A 73 3.61 7.08 13.45
CA SER A 73 4.44 7.56 12.34
C SER A 73 4.07 6.93 11.00
N THR A 74 3.87 5.61 10.94
CA THR A 74 3.48 4.92 9.70
C THR A 74 2.10 5.38 9.22
N ARG A 75 1.14 5.55 10.14
CA ARG A 75 -0.22 6.03 9.80
C ARG A 75 -0.19 7.43 9.21
N GLY A 76 0.66 8.32 9.73
CA GLY A 76 0.83 9.68 9.21
C GLY A 76 1.36 9.68 7.76
N ILE A 77 2.44 8.95 7.50
CA ILE A 77 3.04 8.87 6.16
C ILE A 77 2.09 8.21 5.15
N VAL A 78 1.45 7.10 5.54
CA VAL A 78 0.45 6.42 4.70
C VAL A 78 -0.73 7.36 4.41
N GLY A 79 -1.21 8.13 5.39
CA GLY A 79 -2.26 9.13 5.20
C GLY A 79 -1.89 10.23 4.19
N MET A 80 -0.66 10.75 4.26
CA MET A 80 -0.16 11.74 3.30
C MET A 80 -0.03 11.14 1.88
N MET A 81 0.50 9.93 1.75
CA MET A 81 0.65 9.26 0.45
C MET A 81 -0.71 8.92 -0.18
N LEU A 82 -1.70 8.48 0.61
CA LEU A 82 -3.07 8.27 0.14
C LEU A 82 -3.72 9.57 -0.33
N THR A 83 -3.45 10.67 0.38
CA THR A 83 -3.95 11.99 0.00
C THR A 83 -3.39 12.38 -1.37
N GLN A 84 -2.07 12.26 -1.58
CA GLN A 84 -1.44 12.52 -2.88
C GLN A 84 -1.99 11.62 -3.98
N LEU A 85 -2.19 10.33 -3.69
CA LEU A 85 -2.77 9.36 -4.61
C LEU A 85 -4.20 9.76 -5.05
N ASN A 86 -4.99 10.35 -4.15
CA ASN A 86 -6.34 10.83 -4.46
C ASN A 86 -6.35 12.12 -5.32
N TYR A 87 -5.34 12.98 -5.21
CA TYR A 87 -5.26 14.20 -6.00
C TYR A 87 -4.70 13.98 -7.40
N HIS A 88 -3.73 13.06 -7.57
CA HIS A 88 -3.05 12.85 -8.86
C HIS A 88 -3.92 12.24 -9.97
N ASP A 89 -5.12 11.75 -9.64
CA ASP A 89 -6.07 11.27 -10.65
C ASP A 89 -7.11 12.33 -11.06
N LYS A 90 -7.20 13.49 -10.39
CA LYS A 90 -8.15 14.56 -10.79
C LYS A 90 -7.60 15.44 -11.91
N ASP A 91 -6.28 15.57 -12.01
CA ASP A 91 -5.66 16.40 -13.05
C ASP A 91 -5.75 15.79 -14.46
N SER A 92 -6.23 14.55 -14.60
CA SER A 92 -6.41 13.90 -15.90
C SER A 92 -7.80 14.12 -16.53
N GLU A 93 -8.79 14.61 -15.76
CA GLU A 93 -10.15 14.85 -16.25
C GLU A 93 -10.44 16.33 -16.54
N ASP A 94 -9.72 17.26 -15.91
CA ASP A 94 -10.01 18.70 -16.03
C ASP A 94 -9.37 19.37 -17.28
N GLU A 95 -8.34 18.79 -17.91
CA GLU A 95 -7.77 19.35 -19.16
C GLU A 95 -8.58 19.02 -20.43
N ALA A 96 -9.58 18.12 -20.35
CA ALA A 96 -10.44 17.79 -21.50
C ALA A 96 -11.71 18.66 -21.60
N GLY A 97 -11.99 19.50 -20.60
CA GLY A 97 -13.24 20.26 -20.48
C GLY A 97 -13.17 21.72 -20.94
N GLU A 98 -11.99 22.30 -21.15
CA GLU A 98 -11.84 23.73 -21.51
C GLU A 98 -11.62 24.00 -23.01
N ALA A 99 -11.64 22.96 -23.85
CA ALA A 99 -11.63 23.11 -25.31
C ALA A 99 -12.98 22.67 -25.90
N SER A 100 -14.04 23.45 -25.68
CA SER A 100 -15.32 23.34 -26.40
C SER A 100 -15.98 24.70 -26.55
#